data_AF-A0A432V377-F1
#
_entry.id   AF-A0A432V377-F1
#
_cell.length_a   1.000
_cell.length_b   1.000
_cell.length_c   1.000
_cell.angle_alpha   90.00
_cell.angle_beta   90.00
_cell.angle_gamma   90.00
#
_symmetry.space_group_name_H-M   'P 1'
#
loop_
_entity.id
_entity.type
_entity.pdbx_description
1 polymer ?
#
loop_
_entity_poly.entity_id
_entity_poly.type
_entity_poly.pdbx_seq_one_letter_code
_entity_poly.pdbx_strand_id
1 'polypeptide(L)' 'MELSIDDIRLLTRMQGLNIPEEDFESIEIRFSTWLSAMEQIEAELGPQINAAEPIPPVFPREEF' A
#
# COMPACT_ATOMS: atom_id res chain seq x y z
N MET A 1 4.86 -1.22 -9.36
CA MET A 1 4.94 -2.61 -8.86
C MET A 1 3.96 -3.53 -9.60
N GLU A 2 4.43 -4.70 -10.07
CA GLU A 2 3.60 -5.73 -10.72
C GLU A 2 3.42 -6.94 -9.81
N LEU A 3 2.20 -7.46 -9.74
CA LEU A 3 1.84 -8.70 -9.06
C LEU A 3 1.65 -9.82 -10.08
N SER A 4 1.92 -11.06 -9.69
CA SER A 4 1.61 -12.24 -10.49
C SER A 4 0.21 -12.81 -10.17
N ILE A 5 -0.31 -13.66 -11.05
CA ILE A 5 -1.53 -14.46 -10.78
C ILE A 5 -1.40 -15.28 -9.50
N ASP A 6 -0.21 -15.81 -9.19
CA ASP A 6 0.03 -16.59 -7.97
C ASP A 6 -0.09 -15.71 -6.71
N ASP A 7 0.32 -14.45 -6.79
CA ASP A 7 0.12 -13.47 -5.71
C ASP A 7 -1.38 -13.19 -5.51
N ILE A 8 -2.14 -13.01 -6.59
CA ILE A 8 -3.60 -12.83 -6.50
C ILE A 8 -4.28 -14.05 -5.88
N ARG A 9 -3.89 -15.26 -6.28
CA ARG A 9 -4.41 -16.50 -5.69
C ARG A 9 -4.08 -16.60 -4.20
N LEU A 10 -2.88 -16.20 -3.79
CA LEU A 10 -2.48 -16.19 -2.38
C LEU A 10 -3.28 -15.15 -1.58
N LEU A 11 -3.36 -13.92 -2.07
CA LEU A 11 -4.01 -12.79 -1.40
C LEU A 11 -5.52 -13.03 -1.23
N THR A 12 -6.19 -13.57 -2.24
CA THR A 12 -7.63 -13.91 -2.17
C THR A 12 -7.89 -15.00 -1.13
N ARG A 13 -7.05 -16.04 -1.07
CA ARG A 13 -7.13 -17.09 -0.03
C ARG A 13 -6.88 -16.55 1.37
N MET A 14 -5.88 -15.69 1.55
CA MET A 14 -5.57 -15.09 2.86
C MET A 14 -6.74 -14.29 3.42
N GLN A 15 -7.51 -13.63 2.55
CA GLN A 15 -8.72 -12.90 2.95
C GLN A 15 -9.99 -13.74 2.98
N GLY A 16 -9.90 -15.05 2.76
CA GLY A 16 -11.05 -15.95 2.74
C GLY A 16 -12.04 -15.64 1.61
N LEU A 17 -11.58 -15.01 0.53
CA LEU A 17 -12.42 -14.67 -0.62
C LEU A 17 -12.49 -15.86 -1.58
N ASN A 18 -13.71 -16.22 -1.96
CA ASN A 18 -13.96 -17.23 -2.98
C ASN A 18 -14.21 -16.55 -4.33
N ILE A 19 -13.14 -16.26 -5.05
CA ILE A 19 -13.19 -15.59 -6.36
C ILE A 19 -12.93 -16.63 -7.47
N PRO A 20 -13.70 -16.62 -8.57
CA PRO A 20 -13.43 -17.44 -9.75
C PRO A 20 -12.03 -17.17 -10.34
N GLU A 21 -11.31 -18.22 -10.76
CA GLU A 21 -9.95 -18.03 -11.33
C GLU A 21 -9.96 -17.21 -12.64
N GLU A 22 -11.05 -17.23 -13.40
CA GLU A 22 -11.24 -16.40 -14.61
C GLU A 22 -11.20 -14.90 -14.33
N ASP A 23 -11.45 -14.48 -13.09
CA ASP A 23 -11.37 -13.07 -12.70
C ASP A 23 -9.95 -12.64 -12.27
N PHE A 24 -9.01 -13.58 -12.10
CA PHE A 24 -7.70 -13.29 -11.49
C PHE A 24 -6.85 -12.36 -12.34
N GLU A 25 -6.84 -12.52 -13.67
CA GLU A 25 -6.10 -11.63 -14.57
C GLU A 25 -6.63 -10.18 -14.48
N SER A 26 -7.95 -10.00 -14.40
CA SER A 26 -8.56 -8.69 -14.21
C SER A 26 -8.18 -8.07 -12.87
N ILE A 27 -8.07 -8.88 -11.81
CA ILE A 27 -7.65 -8.42 -10.48
C ILE A 27 -6.16 -8.06 -10.49
N GLU A 28 -5.32 -8.89 -11.08
CA GLU A 28 -3.87 -8.67 -11.23
C GLU A 28 -3.58 -7.31 -11.87
N ILE A 29 -4.20 -7.03 -13.03
CA ILE A 29 -4.01 -5.76 -13.75
C ILE A 29 -4.43 -4.58 -12.88
N ARG A 30 -5.64 -4.63 -12.30
CA ARG A 30 -6.17 -3.54 -11.50
C ARG A 30 -5.34 -3.29 -10.24
N PHE A 31 -4.87 -4.35 -9.60
CA PHE A 31 -4.16 -4.23 -8.34
C PHE A 31 -2.72 -3.75 -8.56
N SER A 32 -2.04 -4.28 -9.59
CA SER A 32 -0.73 -3.80 -10.03
C SER A 32 -0.77 -2.31 -10.43
N THR A 33 -1.83 -1.88 -11.12
CA THR A 33 -2.05 -0.47 -11.47
C THR A 33 -2.13 0.40 -10.21
N TRP A 34 -2.93 -0.02 -9.22
CA TRP A 34 -3.07 0.70 -7.96
C TRP A 34 -1.77 0.79 -7.18
N LEU A 35 -1.05 -0.31 -7.06
CA LEU A 35 0.21 -0.36 -6.31
C LEU A 35 1.29 0.49 -6.98
N SER A 36 1.31 0.54 -8.32
CA SER A 36 2.20 1.42 -9.07
C SER A 36 1.85 2.91 -8.88
N ALA A 37 0.57 3.26 -8.81
CA ALA A 37 0.15 4.61 -8.50
C ALA A 37 0.54 5.03 -7.07
N MET A 38 0.40 4.13 -6.09
CA MET A 38 0.84 4.39 -4.72
C MET A 38 2.35 4.60 -4.63
N GLU A 39 3.14 3.78 -5.32
CA GLU A 39 4.59 3.92 -5.41
C GLU A 39 5.01 5.29 -5.98
N GLN A 40 4.31 5.77 -7.02
CA GLN A 40 4.54 7.10 -7.59
C GLN A 40 4.19 8.22 -6.60
N ILE A 41 3.04 8.12 -5.93
CA ILE A 41 2.63 9.09 -4.90
C ILE A 41 3.68 9.17 -3.80
N GLU A 42 4.17 8.02 -3.31
CA GLU A 42 5.22 7.97 -2.28
C GLU A 42 6.52 8.61 -2.76
N ALA A 43 6.93 8.34 -4.00
CA ALA A 43 8.11 8.96 -4.60
C ALA A 43 7.99 10.49 -4.71
N GLU A 44 6.80 11.01 -5.01
CA GLU A 44 6.53 12.45 -5.07
C GLU A 44 6.39 13.12 -3.69
N LEU A 45 5.88 12.39 -2.70
CA LEU A 45 5.74 12.86 -1.33
C LEU A 45 7.07 12.80 -0.55
N GLY A 46 7.95 11.86 -0.85
CA GLY A 46 9.23 11.66 -0.15
C GLY A 46 10.06 12.94 0.02
N PRO A 47 10.28 13.76 -1.04
CA PRO A 47 10.97 15.04 -0.93
C PRO A 47 10.28 16.03 0.02
N GLN A 48 8.94 16.05 0.03
CA GLN A 48 8.16 16.94 0.89
C GLN A 48 8.24 16.50 2.36
N ILE A 49 8.20 15.18 2.61
CA ILE A 49 8.38 14.60 3.95
C ILE A 49 9.79 14.91 4.47
N ASN A 50 10.82 14.76 3.62
CA ASN A 50 12.20 15.06 4.00
C ASN A 50 12.46 16.55 4.25
N ALA A 51 11.66 17.43 3.65
CA ALA A 51 11.74 18.87 3.84
C ALA A 51 10.93 19.36 5.06
N ALA A 52 10.02 18.55 5.60
CA ALA A 52 9.22 18.92 6.77
C ALA A 52 10.10 18.92 8.02
N GLU A 53 9.95 19.95 8.87
CA GLU A 53 10.61 19.96 10.17
C GLU A 53 10.07 18.80 11.03
N PRO A 54 10.94 18.03 11.70
CA PRO A 54 10.51 16.96 12.57
C PRO A 54 9.64 17.54 13.69
N ILE A 55 8.50 16.89 13.95
CA ILE A 55 7.64 17.27 15.07
C ILE A 55 8.47 17.10 16.35
N PRO A 56 8.70 18.18 17.13
CA PRO A 56 9.49 18.08 18.35
C PRO A 56 8.82 17.11 19.32
N PRO A 57 9.60 16.31 20.08
CA PRO A 57 9.04 15.38 21.05
C PRO A 57 8.19 16.15 22.06
N VAL A 58 6.92 15.76 22.16
CA VAL A 58 6.01 16.33 23.16
C VAL A 58 6.25 15.55 24.46
N PHE A 59 6.93 16.17 25.42
CA PHE A 59 7.02 15.59 26.76
C PHE A 59 5.64 15.69 27.43
N PRO A 60 5.13 14.60 28.04
CA PRO A 60 3.95 14.68 28.88
C PRO A 60 4.19 15.76 29.94
N ARG A 61 3.28 16.73 30.05
CA ARG A 61 3.31 17.65 31.21
C ARG A 61 2.86 16.82 32.40
N GLU A 62 3.75 16.58 33.36
CA GLU A 62 3.34 16.09 34.67
C GLU A 62 2.42 17.14 35.29
N GLU A 63 1.15 16.79 35.46
CA GLU A 63 0.24 17.54 36.33
C GLU A 63 0.69 17.27 37.77
N PHE A 64 1.44 18.20 38.35
CA PHE A 64 1.76 18.23 39.78
C PHE A 64 0.58 18.76 40.60
#